data_AF-A0A9P5V1W3-F1
#
_entry.id   AF-A0A9P5V1W3-F1
#
_cell.length_a   1.000
_cell.length_b   1.000
_cell.length_c   1.000
_cell.angle_alpha   90.00
_cell.angle_beta   90.00
_cell.angle_gamma   90.00
#
_symmetry.space_group_name_H-M   'P 1'
#
loop_
_entity.id
_entity.type
_entity.pdbx_description
1 polymer ?
#
loop_
_entity_poly.entity_id
_entity_poly.type
_entity_poly.pdbx_seq_one_letter_code
_entity_poly.pdbx_strand_id
1 'polypeptide(L)'
;MVNSVTRAICVEEYGDASVLKHTTISRPIPQTNQVFVKVSYAGINFGDIGQQSGFYPTPVPFTAGGGGSRVIVELGPGVEHGFQVDRVTFMVYESYTDYVTSAAFPAQGLTAVALTEQAYAVKKDDWIVIHAAAGGMGLLLTQLYHRLGAHVIDPVLIPEKAALAKANGAEHVVIIPTNSNDYAPLEKKAAELTAGQGIHAVYDSIGKATFESTLAIASPRDSSPILQH
;
A
#
# COMPACT_ATOMS: atom_id res chain seq x y z
N MET A 1 36.88 -0.17 -0.50
CA MET A 1 36.48 0.05 -1.90
C MET A 1 35.03 -0.36 -2.02
N VAL A 2 34.13 0.54 -2.42
CA VAL A 2 32.72 0.20 -2.65
C VAL A 2 32.64 -0.59 -3.95
N ASN A 3 31.96 -1.74 -3.93
CA ASN A 3 31.88 -2.64 -5.08
C ASN A 3 31.22 -1.92 -6.28
N SER A 4 31.76 -2.07 -7.50
CA SER A 4 31.24 -1.40 -8.71
C SER A 4 29.91 -1.96 -9.20
N VAL A 5 29.48 -3.06 -8.58
CA VAL A 5 28.29 -3.82 -8.94
C VAL A 5 27.48 -4.16 -7.68
N THR A 6 26.17 -4.35 -7.85
CA THR A 6 25.21 -4.64 -6.77
C THR A 6 24.26 -5.76 -7.18
N ARG A 7 23.79 -6.56 -6.22
CA ARG A 7 22.80 -7.60 -6.50
C ARG A 7 21.44 -6.96 -6.73
N ALA A 8 20.67 -7.53 -7.66
CA ALA A 8 19.33 -7.07 -7.98
C ALA A 8 18.44 -8.23 -8.45
N ILE A 9 17.13 -8.02 -8.39
CA ILE A 9 16.15 -8.87 -9.07
C ILE A 9 15.72 -8.14 -10.34
N CYS A 10 16.02 -8.71 -11.50
CA CYS A 10 15.73 -8.12 -12.80
C CYS A 10 14.70 -8.95 -13.58
N VAL A 11 13.93 -8.26 -14.42
CA VAL A 11 12.95 -8.82 -15.34
C VAL A 11 13.42 -8.50 -16.75
N GLU A 12 13.75 -9.53 -17.54
CA GLU A 12 14.24 -9.40 -18.93
C GLU A 12 13.11 -9.58 -19.96
N GLU A 13 12.03 -10.23 -19.56
CA GLU A 13 10.82 -10.47 -20.36
C GLU A 13 9.61 -10.54 -19.43
N TYR A 14 8.41 -10.30 -19.94
CA TYR A 14 7.20 -10.38 -19.13
C TYR A 14 6.81 -11.83 -18.84
N GLY A 15 6.28 -12.08 -17.64
CA GLY A 15 5.80 -13.40 -17.27
C GLY A 15 5.30 -13.49 -15.83
N ASP A 16 5.20 -14.73 -15.32
CA ASP A 16 4.88 -15.00 -13.93
C ASP A 16 6.11 -14.82 -13.03
N ALA A 17 6.07 -15.29 -11.78
CA ALA A 17 7.21 -15.13 -10.87
C ALA A 17 8.52 -15.78 -11.36
N SER A 18 8.49 -16.67 -12.36
CA SER A 18 9.69 -17.31 -12.92
C SER A 18 10.61 -16.35 -13.70
N VAL A 19 10.10 -15.20 -14.15
CA VAL A 19 10.93 -14.21 -14.87
C VAL A 19 11.79 -13.34 -13.94
N LEU A 20 11.57 -13.42 -12.62
CA LEU A 20 12.35 -12.70 -11.63
C LEU A 20 13.72 -13.36 -11.46
N LYS A 21 14.76 -12.76 -12.07
CA LYS A 21 16.12 -13.30 -12.03
C LYS A 21 16.99 -12.52 -11.06
N HIS A 22 17.62 -13.24 -10.13
CA HIS A 22 18.68 -12.68 -9.31
C HIS A 22 19.95 -12.54 -10.15
N THR A 23 20.40 -11.29 -10.31
CA THR A 23 21.57 -10.95 -11.12
C THR A 23 22.38 -9.85 -10.42
N THR A 24 23.44 -9.39 -11.09
CA THR A 24 24.23 -8.25 -10.65
C THR A 24 24.12 -7.13 -11.68
N ILE A 25 23.86 -5.91 -11.21
CA ILE A 25 23.79 -4.69 -12.03
C ILE A 25 24.90 -3.72 -11.63
N SER A 26 25.16 -2.74 -12.49
CA SER A 26 26.05 -1.62 -12.15
C SER A 26 25.53 -0.90 -10.91
N ARG A 27 26.45 -0.58 -10.00
CA ARG A 27 26.11 0.22 -8.81
C ARG A 27 25.57 1.60 -9.25
N PRO A 28 24.40 2.03 -8.76
CA PRO A 28 23.90 3.38 -9.03
C PRO A 28 24.84 4.46 -8.47
N ILE A 29 24.97 5.57 -9.17
CA ILE A 29 25.71 6.75 -8.70
C ILE A 29 24.70 7.86 -8.43
N PRO A 30 24.62 8.42 -7.21
CA PRO A 30 23.67 9.48 -6.91
C PRO A 30 23.96 10.73 -7.75
N GLN A 31 22.96 11.20 -8.47
CA GLN A 31 23.02 12.45 -9.25
C GLN A 31 22.68 13.67 -8.37
N THR A 32 22.67 14.86 -8.97
CA THR A 32 22.30 16.10 -8.27
C THR A 32 20.94 15.94 -7.57
N ASN A 33 20.87 16.34 -6.30
CA ASN A 33 19.70 16.25 -5.42
C ASN A 33 19.19 14.82 -5.12
N GLN A 34 20.00 13.79 -5.35
CA GLN A 34 19.67 12.41 -4.99
C GLN A 34 20.47 11.94 -3.78
N VAL A 35 19.90 11.00 -3.02
CA VAL A 35 20.64 10.27 -1.99
C VAL A 35 20.77 8.80 -2.39
N PHE A 36 21.89 8.18 -2.01
CA PHE A 36 22.16 6.76 -2.22
C PHE A 36 21.82 5.99 -0.96
N VAL A 37 20.90 5.04 -1.06
CA VAL A 37 20.35 4.31 0.07
C VAL A 37 20.77 2.85 0.00
N LYS A 38 21.34 2.32 1.08
CA LYS A 38 21.54 0.88 1.24
C LYS A 38 20.23 0.25 1.67
N VAL A 39 19.64 -0.59 0.84
CA VAL A 39 18.37 -1.26 1.12
C VAL A 39 18.60 -2.42 2.10
N SER A 40 17.70 -2.62 3.07
CA SER A 40 17.61 -3.94 3.72
C SER A 40 16.21 -4.49 3.84
N TYR A 41 15.20 -3.65 3.63
CA TYR A 41 13.83 -4.10 3.51
C TYR A 41 13.25 -3.46 2.25
N ALA A 42 12.74 -4.29 1.35
CA ALA A 42 11.97 -3.88 0.20
C ALA A 42 10.52 -4.33 0.41
N GLY A 43 9.57 -3.46 0.05
CA GLY A 43 8.15 -3.80 0.11
C GLY A 43 7.73 -4.56 -1.14
N ILE A 44 7.02 -5.67 -0.97
CA ILE A 44 6.40 -6.40 -2.08
C ILE A 44 4.96 -5.91 -2.26
N ASN A 45 4.64 -5.41 -3.44
CA ASN A 45 3.36 -4.80 -3.76
C ASN A 45 2.72 -5.47 -4.98
N PHE A 46 1.39 -5.43 -5.08
CA PHE A 46 0.68 -5.92 -6.27
C PHE A 46 1.08 -5.17 -7.55
N GLY A 47 1.52 -3.91 -7.42
CA GLY A 47 2.10 -3.14 -8.52
C GLY A 47 3.29 -3.85 -9.18
N ASP A 48 4.13 -4.51 -8.38
CA ASP A 48 5.32 -5.24 -8.87
C ASP A 48 4.89 -6.43 -9.76
N ILE A 49 3.81 -7.12 -9.38
CA ILE A 49 3.21 -8.19 -10.20
C ILE A 49 2.62 -7.63 -11.49
N GLY A 50 1.97 -6.47 -11.43
CA GLY A 50 1.45 -5.80 -12.62
C GLY A 50 2.56 -5.42 -13.60
N GLN A 51 3.71 -4.95 -13.11
CA GLN A 51 4.87 -4.64 -13.96
C GLN A 51 5.51 -5.90 -14.55
N GLN A 52 5.79 -6.92 -13.73
CA GLN A 52 6.46 -8.13 -14.22
C GLN A 52 5.61 -8.91 -15.25
N SER A 53 4.29 -8.88 -15.11
CA SER A 53 3.37 -9.57 -16.03
C SER A 53 3.09 -8.80 -17.32
N GLY A 54 3.54 -7.55 -17.42
CA GLY A 54 3.25 -6.65 -18.54
C GLY A 54 1.86 -6.00 -18.48
N PHE A 55 1.08 -6.22 -17.42
CA PHE A 55 -0.19 -5.52 -17.19
C PHE A 55 0.02 -4.00 -17.01
N TYR A 56 1.14 -3.62 -16.38
CA TYR A 56 1.67 -2.26 -16.37
C TYR A 56 2.92 -2.20 -17.29
N PRO A 57 2.77 -1.74 -18.55
CA PRO A 57 3.86 -1.75 -19.51
C PRO A 57 5.11 -1.03 -18.99
N THR A 58 6.22 -1.76 -18.92
CA THR A 58 7.51 -1.28 -18.41
C THR A 58 8.61 -1.79 -19.34
N PRO A 59 9.44 -0.94 -19.97
CA PRO A 59 10.50 -1.39 -20.87
C PRO A 59 11.42 -2.41 -20.18
N VAL A 60 11.63 -3.56 -20.83
CA VAL A 60 12.57 -4.59 -20.37
C VAL A 60 13.95 -4.40 -21.03
N PRO A 61 15.06 -4.69 -20.33
CA PRO A 61 15.11 -5.19 -18.95
C PRO A 61 14.93 -4.07 -17.91
N PHE A 62 14.34 -4.40 -16.76
CA PHE A 62 14.24 -3.50 -15.61
C PHE A 62 14.52 -4.24 -14.29
N THR A 63 14.83 -3.48 -13.23
CA THR A 63 14.94 -4.01 -11.86
C THR A 63 13.58 -3.94 -11.17
N ALA A 64 13.14 -5.01 -10.53
CA ALA A 64 11.83 -5.07 -9.88
C ALA A 64 11.77 -4.22 -8.59
N GLY A 65 10.54 -3.96 -8.12
CA GLY A 65 10.26 -3.33 -6.82
C GLY A 65 9.88 -1.86 -6.87
N GLY A 66 8.98 -1.45 -5.98
CA GLY A 66 8.43 -0.09 -5.91
C GLY A 66 8.72 0.68 -4.61
N GLY A 67 9.62 0.18 -3.75
CA GLY A 67 10.00 0.88 -2.53
C GLY A 67 10.73 0.04 -1.49
N GLY A 68 11.16 0.70 -0.43
CA GLY A 68 11.90 0.06 0.66
C GLY A 68 12.26 1.02 1.78
N SER A 69 13.10 0.55 2.69
CA SER A 69 13.67 1.37 3.75
C SER A 69 15.11 0.97 4.02
N ARG A 70 15.89 1.97 4.48
CA ARG A 70 17.06 1.86 5.36
C ARG A 70 17.90 3.13 5.35
N VAL A 71 19.23 3.09 5.16
CA VAL A 71 20.14 4.18 5.55
C VAL A 71 20.69 4.86 4.31
N ILE A 72 20.70 6.19 4.34
CA ILE A 72 21.48 6.98 3.40
C ILE A 72 22.96 6.70 3.68
N VAL A 73 23.69 6.31 2.63
CA VAL A 73 25.12 5.97 2.70
C VAL A 73 25.99 6.90 1.85
N GLU A 74 25.41 7.65 0.92
CA GLU A 74 26.10 8.67 0.12
C GLU A 74 25.10 9.76 -0.32
N LEU A 75 25.57 11.00 -0.43
CA LEU A 75 24.78 12.14 -0.90
C LEU A 75 25.29 12.55 -2.29
N GLY A 76 24.36 12.79 -3.22
CA GLY A 76 24.67 13.41 -4.49
C GLY A 76 24.93 14.92 -4.35
N PRO A 77 25.47 15.58 -5.41
CA PRO A 77 25.69 17.02 -5.41
C PRO A 77 24.41 17.81 -5.11
N GLY A 78 24.49 18.94 -4.41
CA GLY A 78 23.33 19.82 -4.16
C GLY A 78 22.34 19.36 -3.09
N VAL A 79 22.59 18.21 -2.43
CA VAL A 79 21.83 17.84 -1.23
C VAL A 79 22.30 18.70 -0.05
N GLU A 80 21.63 19.83 0.17
CA GLU A 80 21.97 20.82 1.21
C GLU A 80 21.48 20.45 2.61
N HIS A 81 20.73 19.35 2.74
CA HIS A 81 20.17 18.92 4.02
C HIS A 81 21.17 18.10 4.84
N GLY A 82 21.16 18.27 6.17
CA GLY A 82 22.11 17.66 7.11
C GLY A 82 21.93 16.17 7.36
N PHE A 83 21.55 15.38 6.34
CA PHE A 83 21.34 13.95 6.47
C PHE A 83 22.63 13.25 6.92
N GLN A 84 22.72 12.86 8.19
CA GLN A 84 23.86 12.13 8.74
C GLN A 84 23.41 10.73 9.11
N VAL A 85 23.55 9.79 8.16
CA VAL A 85 23.25 8.35 8.36
C VAL A 85 21.79 8.11 8.80
N ASP A 86 20.87 8.84 8.19
CA ASP A 86 19.46 8.75 8.53
C ASP A 86 18.79 7.50 7.97
N ARG A 87 17.92 6.91 8.79
CA ARG A 87 17.00 5.86 8.36
C ARG A 87 15.84 6.49 7.62
N VAL A 88 15.67 6.12 6.37
CA VAL A 88 14.64 6.58 5.45
C VAL A 88 13.79 5.43 4.95
N THR A 89 12.54 5.74 4.67
CA THR A 89 11.65 4.95 3.81
C THR A 89 11.53 5.68 2.48
N PHE A 90 11.36 4.95 1.39
CA PHE A 90 11.31 5.53 0.04
C PHE A 90 10.34 4.75 -0.88
N MET A 91 9.75 5.45 -1.85
CA MET A 91 9.19 4.83 -3.07
C MET A 91 10.04 5.23 -4.25
N VAL A 92 10.67 4.24 -4.85
CA VAL A 92 11.30 4.34 -6.16
C VAL A 92 11.05 3.02 -6.87
N TYR A 93 10.95 3.09 -8.18
CA TYR A 93 11.11 1.88 -9.01
C TYR A 93 12.50 1.30 -8.80
N GLU A 94 12.69 0.04 -9.17
CA GLU A 94 13.99 -0.62 -9.14
C GLU A 94 14.55 -0.84 -7.73
N SER A 95 13.66 -1.07 -6.75
CA SER A 95 14.06 -1.17 -5.34
C SER A 95 14.55 -2.54 -4.87
N TYR A 96 14.37 -3.60 -5.66
CA TYR A 96 14.84 -4.96 -5.33
C TYR A 96 16.32 -5.12 -5.66
N THR A 97 17.15 -4.33 -5.00
CA THR A 97 18.61 -4.32 -5.12
C THR A 97 19.24 -3.94 -3.78
N ASP A 98 20.53 -4.25 -3.57
CA ASP A 98 21.22 -3.84 -2.34
C ASP A 98 21.30 -2.31 -2.19
N TYR A 99 21.20 -1.54 -3.29
CA TYR A 99 21.30 -0.08 -3.26
C TYR A 99 20.46 0.64 -4.31
N VAL A 100 19.82 1.75 -3.93
CA VAL A 100 19.02 2.60 -4.83
C VAL A 100 19.42 4.06 -4.72
N THR A 101 19.12 4.86 -5.75
CA THR A 101 19.08 6.33 -5.66
C THR A 101 17.64 6.79 -5.48
N SER A 102 17.38 7.64 -4.49
CA SER A 102 16.02 8.10 -4.17
C SER A 102 16.00 9.55 -3.71
N ALA A 103 14.88 10.23 -3.92
CA ALA A 103 14.48 11.36 -3.08
C ALA A 103 13.74 10.78 -1.86
N ALA A 104 14.33 10.90 -0.67
CA ALA A 104 13.80 10.25 0.55
C ALA A 104 12.34 10.66 0.82
N PHE A 105 11.40 9.70 0.85
CA PHE A 105 9.97 9.97 1.00
C PHE A 105 9.19 8.76 1.59
N PRO A 106 8.44 8.89 2.71
CA PRO A 106 7.78 7.75 3.36
C PRO A 106 6.55 7.21 2.62
N ALA A 107 6.80 6.31 1.68
CA ALA A 107 5.91 5.51 0.84
C ALA A 107 4.49 5.16 1.32
N GLN A 108 4.40 4.15 2.20
CA GLN A 108 3.13 3.52 2.55
C GLN A 108 2.37 4.38 3.57
N GLY A 109 3.10 5.09 4.44
CA GLY A 109 2.53 6.07 5.36
C GLY A 109 1.85 7.21 4.60
N LEU A 110 2.46 7.72 3.53
CA LEU A 110 1.88 8.81 2.73
C LEU A 110 0.66 8.38 1.93
N THR A 111 0.64 7.19 1.32
CA THR A 111 -0.58 6.71 0.66
C THR A 111 -1.71 6.54 1.67
N ALA A 112 -1.42 5.98 2.85
CA ALA A 112 -2.42 5.81 3.89
C ALA A 112 -2.93 7.17 4.43
N VAL A 113 -2.05 8.14 4.66
CA VAL A 113 -2.40 9.50 5.08
C VAL A 113 -3.16 10.25 3.97
N ALA A 114 -2.71 10.17 2.72
CA ALA A 114 -3.39 10.78 1.58
C ALA A 114 -4.80 10.20 1.42
N LEU A 115 -5.01 8.90 1.64
CA LEU A 115 -6.34 8.29 1.63
C LEU A 115 -7.24 8.79 2.77
N THR A 116 -6.66 9.10 3.94
CA THR A 116 -7.40 9.64 5.09
C THR A 116 -7.83 11.10 4.90
N GLU A 117 -7.14 11.87 4.05
CA GLU A 117 -7.38 13.31 3.87
C GLU A 117 -7.99 13.67 2.51
N GLN A 118 -7.58 13.00 1.43
CA GLN A 118 -7.93 13.39 0.05
C GLN A 118 -9.06 12.56 -0.56
N ALA A 119 -9.20 11.28 -0.22
CA ALA A 119 -10.26 10.43 -0.76
C ALA A 119 -11.59 10.63 -0.01
N TYR A 120 -11.53 10.57 1.32
CA TYR A 120 -12.62 10.91 2.22
C TYR A 120 -12.00 11.37 3.54
N ALA A 121 -12.35 12.58 3.98
CA ALA A 121 -11.87 13.13 5.23
C ALA A 121 -12.60 12.46 6.40
N VAL A 122 -12.03 11.34 6.89
CA VAL A 122 -12.61 10.54 7.96
C VAL A 122 -12.74 11.36 9.23
N LYS A 123 -13.92 11.30 9.84
CA LYS A 123 -14.28 11.92 11.10
C LYS A 123 -14.40 10.86 12.19
N LYS A 124 -14.32 11.35 13.43
CA LYS A 124 -14.68 10.56 14.60
C LYS A 124 -16.13 10.04 14.44
N ASP A 125 -16.34 8.79 14.80
CA ASP A 125 -17.59 8.04 14.75
C ASP A 125 -18.11 7.70 13.33
N ASP A 126 -17.32 7.96 12.28
CA ASP A 126 -17.63 7.47 10.94
C ASP A 126 -17.48 5.93 10.88
N TRP A 127 -18.36 5.28 10.11
CA TRP A 127 -18.25 3.86 9.78
C TRP A 127 -17.42 3.65 8.54
N ILE A 128 -16.35 2.84 8.64
CA ILE A 128 -15.38 2.60 7.57
C ILE A 128 -15.22 1.10 7.32
N VAL A 129 -15.25 0.69 6.05
CA VAL A 129 -14.93 -0.68 5.64
C VAL A 129 -13.60 -0.70 4.90
N ILE A 130 -12.71 -1.65 5.25
CA ILE A 130 -11.40 -1.81 4.61
C ILE A 130 -11.27 -3.22 4.03
N HIS A 131 -11.33 -3.35 2.71
CA HIS A 131 -11.05 -4.64 2.08
C HIS A 131 -9.57 -4.97 2.12
N ALA A 132 -9.26 -6.27 2.13
CA ALA A 132 -7.89 -6.78 2.28
C ALA A 132 -7.16 -6.22 3.52
N ALA A 133 -7.91 -5.96 4.61
CA ALA A 133 -7.40 -5.30 5.81
C ALA A 133 -6.18 -5.98 6.45
N ALA A 134 -6.05 -7.29 6.34
CA ALA A 134 -4.89 -8.03 6.87
C ALA A 134 -3.65 -7.99 5.95
N GLY A 135 -3.67 -7.21 4.86
CA GLY A 135 -2.52 -6.90 4.02
C GLY A 135 -1.76 -5.64 4.49
N GLY A 136 -0.59 -5.36 3.90
CA GLY A 136 0.27 -4.26 4.35
C GLY A 136 -0.41 -2.89 4.42
N MET A 137 -1.20 -2.53 3.38
CA MET A 137 -1.95 -1.27 3.40
C MET A 137 -3.20 -1.31 4.25
N GLY A 138 -3.92 -2.43 4.22
CA GLY A 138 -5.09 -2.65 5.06
C GLY A 138 -4.78 -2.39 6.54
N LEU A 139 -3.69 -2.97 7.05
CA LEU A 139 -3.32 -2.86 8.46
C LEU A 139 -2.94 -1.43 8.86
N LEU A 140 -2.34 -0.67 7.93
CA LEU A 140 -2.02 0.74 8.18
C LEU A 140 -3.28 1.60 8.22
N LEU A 141 -4.22 1.38 7.29
CA LEU A 141 -5.51 2.06 7.27
C LEU A 141 -6.35 1.74 8.52
N THR A 142 -6.43 0.47 8.92
CA THR A 142 -7.13 0.04 10.14
C THR A 142 -6.60 0.79 11.35
N GLN A 143 -5.26 0.85 11.51
CA GLN A 143 -4.63 1.57 12.63
C GLN A 143 -4.90 3.07 12.59
N LEU A 144 -4.81 3.69 11.41
CA LEU A 144 -5.02 5.14 11.26
C LEU A 144 -6.46 5.53 11.54
N TYR A 145 -7.44 4.85 10.92
CA TYR A 145 -8.85 5.17 11.11
C TYR A 145 -9.35 4.86 12.53
N HIS A 146 -8.86 3.78 13.15
CA HIS A 146 -9.12 3.53 14.56
C HIS A 146 -8.60 4.68 15.45
N ARG A 147 -7.39 5.19 15.19
CA ARG A 147 -6.82 6.34 15.94
C ARG A 147 -7.57 7.65 15.69
N LEU A 148 -8.15 7.83 14.50
CA LEU A 148 -9.02 8.96 14.18
C LEU A 148 -10.41 8.86 14.85
N GLY A 149 -10.69 7.74 15.52
CA GLY A 149 -11.93 7.51 16.26
C GLY A 149 -13.08 7.02 15.38
N ALA A 150 -12.79 6.49 14.19
CA ALA A 150 -13.77 5.85 13.33
C ALA A 150 -14.04 4.40 13.77
N HIS A 151 -15.23 3.91 13.43
CA HIS A 151 -15.64 2.52 13.61
C HIS A 151 -15.21 1.68 12.39
N VAL A 152 -14.15 0.89 12.57
CA VAL A 152 -13.54 0.12 11.47
C VAL A 152 -14.09 -1.30 11.38
N ILE A 153 -14.54 -1.69 10.19
CA ILE A 153 -15.02 -3.03 9.83
C ILE A 153 -14.07 -3.66 8.79
N ASP A 154 -13.44 -4.77 9.17
CA ASP A 154 -12.47 -5.47 8.33
C ASP A 154 -13.02 -6.82 7.83
N PRO A 155 -13.46 -6.93 6.56
CA PRO A 155 -13.73 -8.22 5.94
C PRO A 155 -12.44 -9.01 5.68
N VAL A 156 -12.40 -10.27 6.13
CA VAL A 156 -11.27 -11.20 5.93
C VAL A 156 -11.75 -12.56 5.42
N LEU A 157 -10.93 -13.23 4.62
CA LEU A 157 -11.28 -14.52 4.00
C LEU A 157 -11.05 -15.74 4.91
N ILE A 158 -10.15 -15.62 5.88
CA ILE A 158 -9.75 -16.73 6.76
C ILE A 158 -9.75 -16.27 8.23
N PRO A 159 -10.27 -17.08 9.17
CA PRO A 159 -10.37 -16.71 10.59
C PRO A 159 -9.03 -16.34 11.24
N GLU A 160 -7.93 -16.92 10.79
CA GLU A 160 -6.59 -16.66 11.32
C GLU A 160 -6.17 -15.20 11.15
N LYS A 161 -6.69 -14.52 10.11
CA LYS A 161 -6.43 -13.09 9.87
C LYS A 161 -7.27 -12.18 10.77
N ALA A 162 -8.32 -12.69 11.41
CA ALA A 162 -9.19 -11.89 12.27
C ALA A 162 -8.47 -11.39 13.52
N ALA A 163 -7.60 -12.21 14.12
CA ALA A 163 -6.82 -11.81 15.28
C ALA A 163 -5.87 -10.65 14.94
N LEU A 164 -5.25 -10.70 13.76
CA LEU A 164 -4.35 -9.64 13.29
C LEU A 164 -5.12 -8.33 13.04
N ALA A 165 -6.27 -8.37 12.37
CA ALA A 165 -7.10 -7.19 12.13
C ALA A 165 -7.53 -6.52 13.45
N LYS A 166 -8.05 -7.30 14.42
CA LYS A 166 -8.44 -6.79 15.74
C LYS A 166 -7.28 -6.17 16.50
N ALA A 167 -6.11 -6.82 16.48
CA ALA A 167 -4.91 -6.29 17.13
C ALA A 167 -4.44 -4.94 16.53
N ASN A 168 -4.88 -4.61 15.31
CA ASN A 168 -4.53 -3.39 14.61
C ASN A 168 -5.65 -2.31 14.65
N GLY A 169 -6.73 -2.54 15.41
CA GLY A 169 -7.77 -1.53 15.63
C GLY A 169 -9.09 -1.79 14.92
N ALA A 170 -9.26 -2.93 14.27
CA ALA A 170 -10.57 -3.31 13.70
C ALA A 170 -11.57 -3.53 14.84
N GLU A 171 -12.63 -2.73 14.87
CA GLU A 171 -13.70 -2.87 15.85
C GLU A 171 -14.56 -4.11 15.53
N HIS A 172 -14.80 -4.33 14.25
CA HIS A 172 -15.50 -5.51 13.76
C HIS A 172 -14.71 -6.23 12.68
N VAL A 173 -14.75 -7.55 12.72
CA VAL A 173 -14.18 -8.40 11.66
C VAL A 173 -15.30 -9.27 11.12
N VAL A 174 -15.43 -9.32 9.79
CA VAL A 174 -16.42 -10.14 9.08
C VAL A 174 -15.69 -11.23 8.30
N ILE A 175 -16.07 -12.48 8.49
CA ILE A 175 -15.51 -13.58 7.70
C ILE A 175 -16.28 -13.70 6.39
N ILE A 176 -15.59 -13.56 5.26
CA ILE A 176 -16.14 -13.71 3.92
C ILE A 176 -15.82 -15.13 3.41
N PRO A 177 -16.81 -15.91 2.96
CA PRO A 177 -16.59 -17.26 2.47
C PRO A 177 -15.66 -17.28 1.25
N THR A 178 -14.60 -18.08 1.31
CA THR A 178 -13.48 -18.07 0.36
C THR A 178 -13.86 -18.48 -1.08
N ASN A 179 -15.02 -19.10 -1.29
CA ASN A 179 -15.36 -19.81 -2.53
C ASN A 179 -16.60 -19.29 -3.28
N SER A 180 -17.24 -18.21 -2.82
CA SER A 180 -18.53 -17.79 -3.37
C SER A 180 -18.60 -16.35 -3.90
N ASN A 181 -17.56 -15.53 -3.70
CA ASN A 181 -17.67 -14.06 -3.86
C ASN A 181 -18.94 -13.51 -3.16
N ASP A 182 -19.36 -14.17 -2.07
CA ASP A 182 -20.58 -13.84 -1.34
C ASP A 182 -20.23 -12.86 -0.22
N TYR A 183 -20.60 -11.61 -0.42
CA TYR A 183 -20.41 -10.54 0.54
C TYR A 183 -21.68 -10.21 1.34
N ALA A 184 -22.74 -11.02 1.23
CA ALA A 184 -23.94 -10.86 2.05
C ALA A 184 -23.65 -10.82 3.58
N PRO A 185 -22.64 -11.54 4.13
CA PRO A 185 -22.26 -11.38 5.53
C PRO A 185 -21.79 -9.96 5.87
N LEU A 186 -21.07 -9.30 4.96
CA LEU A 186 -20.62 -7.92 5.13
C LEU A 186 -21.81 -6.96 5.06
N GLU A 187 -22.68 -7.13 4.07
CA GLU A 187 -23.89 -6.31 3.89
C GLU A 187 -24.79 -6.35 5.13
N LYS A 188 -25.09 -7.56 5.60
CA LYS A 188 -25.88 -7.76 6.81
C LYS A 188 -25.23 -7.09 8.01
N LYS A 189 -23.91 -7.26 8.18
CA LYS A 189 -23.19 -6.67 9.32
C LYS A 189 -23.16 -5.15 9.27
N ALA A 190 -22.95 -4.58 8.08
CA ALA A 190 -22.98 -3.14 7.86
C ALA A 190 -24.37 -2.57 8.19
N ALA A 191 -25.45 -3.19 7.72
CA ALA A 191 -26.81 -2.76 8.02
C ALA A 191 -27.13 -2.84 9.52
N GLU A 192 -26.71 -3.92 10.20
CA GLU A 192 -26.89 -4.08 11.66
C GLU A 192 -26.17 -2.99 12.45
N LEU A 193 -24.91 -2.71 12.13
CA LEU A 193 -24.07 -1.77 12.86
C LEU A 193 -24.47 -0.31 12.63
N THR A 194 -24.95 0.00 11.43
CA THR A 194 -25.31 1.38 11.03
C THR A 194 -26.81 1.66 11.13
N ALA A 195 -27.60 0.71 11.65
CA ALA A 195 -29.06 0.77 11.62
C ALA A 195 -29.63 1.09 10.22
N GLY A 196 -28.97 0.58 9.17
CA GLY A 196 -29.34 0.78 7.77
C GLY A 196 -28.92 2.13 7.16
N GLN A 197 -28.17 2.97 7.87
CA GLN A 197 -27.69 4.26 7.35
C GLN A 197 -26.55 4.10 6.33
N GLY A 198 -25.85 2.96 6.35
CA GLY A 198 -24.75 2.67 5.44
C GLY A 198 -23.39 3.13 5.95
N ILE A 199 -22.35 2.78 5.19
CA ILE A 199 -20.93 2.99 5.49
C ILE A 199 -20.45 4.28 4.83
N HIS A 200 -19.77 5.12 5.61
CA HIS A 200 -19.35 6.47 5.19
C HIS A 200 -18.26 6.42 4.11
N ALA A 201 -17.32 5.49 4.23
CA ALA A 201 -16.33 5.21 3.21
C ALA A 201 -15.91 3.73 3.16
N VAL A 202 -15.69 3.23 1.94
CA VAL A 202 -15.21 1.87 1.69
C VAL A 202 -13.89 1.96 0.94
N TYR A 203 -12.84 1.34 1.48
CA TYR A 203 -11.52 1.24 0.86
C TYR A 203 -11.39 -0.13 0.21
N ASP A 204 -11.63 -0.18 -1.09
CA ASP A 204 -11.73 -1.43 -1.87
C ASP A 204 -10.53 -1.63 -2.79
N SER A 205 -9.61 -2.51 -2.39
CA SER A 205 -8.44 -2.89 -3.20
C SER A 205 -8.65 -4.19 -4.00
N ILE A 206 -9.83 -4.81 -3.93
CA ILE A 206 -10.14 -6.08 -4.60
C ILE A 206 -10.86 -5.81 -5.92
N GLY A 207 -11.75 -4.82 -5.96
CA GLY A 207 -12.37 -4.32 -7.18
C GLY A 207 -13.53 -5.19 -7.68
N LYS A 208 -13.41 -5.79 -8.86
CA LYS A 208 -14.55 -6.42 -9.58
C LYS A 208 -15.37 -7.41 -8.73
N ALA A 209 -14.71 -8.16 -7.85
CA ALA A 209 -15.38 -9.17 -7.02
C ALA A 209 -16.19 -8.57 -5.85
N THR A 210 -15.85 -7.37 -5.41
CA THR A 210 -16.44 -6.68 -4.24
C THR A 210 -17.33 -5.51 -4.65
N PHE A 211 -17.22 -5.03 -5.88
CA PHE A 211 -17.80 -3.77 -6.36
C PHE A 211 -19.30 -3.60 -6.03
N GLU A 212 -20.13 -4.58 -6.37
CA GLU A 212 -21.59 -4.50 -6.12
C GLU A 212 -21.91 -4.42 -4.63
N SER A 213 -21.21 -5.20 -3.81
CA SER A 213 -21.41 -5.19 -2.36
C SER A 213 -20.89 -3.88 -1.74
N THR A 214 -19.74 -3.40 -2.20
CA THR A 214 -19.18 -2.09 -1.82
C THR A 214 -20.18 -0.96 -2.09
N LEU A 215 -20.86 -0.99 -3.24
CA LEU A 215 -21.92 -0.01 -3.56
C LEU A 215 -23.17 -0.19 -2.69
N ALA A 216 -23.57 -1.43 -2.42
CA ALA A 216 -24.77 -1.73 -1.64
C ALA A 216 -24.67 -1.28 -0.17
N ILE A 217 -23.46 -1.30 0.41
CA ILE A 217 -23.24 -0.91 1.80
C ILE A 217 -22.88 0.57 1.97
N ALA A 218 -22.49 1.27 0.91
CA ALA A 218 -22.10 2.67 1.00
C ALA A 218 -23.32 3.54 1.37
N SER A 219 -23.13 4.46 2.31
CA SER A 219 -24.15 5.46 2.63
C SER A 219 -24.45 6.31 1.38
N PRO A 220 -25.72 6.62 1.08
CA PRO A 220 -26.05 7.59 0.04
C PRO A 220 -25.31 8.90 0.35
N ARG A 221 -24.53 9.40 -0.62
CA ARG A 221 -23.81 10.66 -0.42
C ARG A 221 -24.82 11.77 -0.16
N ASP A 222 -24.66 12.47 0.95
CA ASP A 222 -25.44 13.69 1.20
C ASP A 222 -25.17 14.65 0.04
N SER A 223 -26.23 15.11 -0.63
CA SER A 223 -26.17 15.87 -1.89
C SER A 223 -25.55 17.29 -1.79
N SER A 224 -24.79 17.54 -0.72
CA SER A 224 -24.18 18.84 -0.46
C SER A 224 -22.96 19.06 -1.38
N PRO A 225 -22.87 20.23 -2.06
CA PRO A 225 -21.97 20.43 -3.18
C PRO A 225 -20.52 20.55 -2.71
N ILE A 226 -19.75 19.48 -2.86
CA ILE A 226 -18.29 19.54 -2.84
C ILE A 226 -17.87 19.86 -4.28
N LEU A 227 -17.57 21.14 -4.54
CA LEU A 227 -16.61 21.70 -5.51
C LEU A 227 -16.99 23.16 -5.81
N GLN A 228 -16.72 24.05 -4.86
CA GLN A 228 -16.47 25.47 -5.12
C GLN A 228 -15.36 25.91 -4.18
N HIS A 229 -14.09 25.66 -4.54
CA HIS A 229 -12.92 26.47 -4.23
C HIS A 229 -11.76 26.03 -5.11
#